data_AF-A0A961HC04-F1
#
_entry.id   AF-A0A961HC04-F1
#
_cell.length_a   1.000
_cell.length_b   1.000
_cell.length_c   1.000
_cell.angle_alpha   90.00
_cell.angle_beta   90.00
_cell.angle_gamma   90.00
#
_symmetry.space_group_name_H-M   'P 1'
#
loop_
_entity.id
_entity.type
_entity.pdbx_description
1 polymer ?
#
loop_
_entity_poly.entity_id
_entity_poly.type
_entity_poly.pdbx_seq_one_letter_code
_entity_poly.pdbx_strand_id
1 'polypeptide(L)'
;MTSALHIPGAAAPDSLAQHYGNPPDGIRVNMIASLDGAAAFGGLTGPLSDPCDQNLLLGMRGYADAVLVGAGTVRAERYGPVRFTAA
;
A
#
# COMPACT_ATOMS: atom_id res chain seq x y z
N MET A 1 -7.84 -18.92 -17.98
CA MET A 1 -9.06 -18.08 -17.82
C MET A 1 -9.38 -18.03 -16.34
N THR A 2 -8.68 -17.17 -15.59
CA THR A 2 -8.88 -17.03 -14.16
C THR A 2 -9.77 -15.82 -13.97
N SER A 3 -11.07 -16.06 -13.75
CA SER A 3 -12.01 -15.03 -13.38
C SER A 3 -11.59 -14.49 -12.02
N ALA A 4 -11.02 -13.28 -11.98
CA ALA A 4 -10.82 -12.58 -10.74
C ALA A 4 -12.21 -12.23 -10.18
N LEU A 5 -12.51 -12.74 -8.98
CA LEU A 5 -13.65 -12.29 -8.20
C LEU A 5 -13.62 -10.76 -8.16
N HIS A 6 -14.64 -10.14 -8.76
CA HIS A 6 -14.92 -8.73 -8.54
C HIS A 6 -15.27 -8.57 -7.06
N ILE A 7 -14.32 -8.10 -6.25
CA ILE A 7 -14.58 -7.67 -4.88
C ILE A 7 -15.30 -6.32 -4.99
N PRO A 8 -16.60 -6.22 -4.66
CA PRO A 8 -17.27 -4.93 -4.57
C PRO A 8 -16.67 -4.21 -3.36
N GLY A 9 -15.97 -3.10 -3.61
CA GLY A 9 -15.28 -2.36 -2.56
C GLY A 9 -13.84 -1.94 -2.85
N ALA A 10 -13.38 -1.97 -4.11
CA ALA A 10 -12.22 -1.16 -4.50
C ALA A 10 -12.57 0.29 -4.20
N ALA A 11 -12.13 0.75 -3.03
CA ALA A 11 -12.42 2.07 -2.50
C ALA A 11 -12.12 3.10 -3.59
N ALA A 12 -13.14 3.81 -4.06
CA ALA A 12 -12.91 5.03 -4.82
C ALA A 12 -11.96 5.91 -3.98
N PRO A 13 -11.00 6.63 -4.57
CA PRO A 13 -10.01 7.41 -3.83
C PRO A 13 -10.61 8.26 -2.71
N ASP A 14 -11.80 8.81 -2.97
CA ASP A 14 -12.57 9.65 -2.05
C ASP A 14 -12.99 8.94 -0.76
N SER A 15 -13.17 7.61 -0.76
CA SER A 15 -13.53 6.85 0.45
C SER A 15 -12.34 6.51 1.34
N LEU A 16 -11.10 6.56 0.82
CA LEU A 16 -9.90 6.36 1.62
C LEU A 16 -9.63 7.54 2.56
N ALA A 17 -9.88 8.77 2.09
CA ALA A 17 -9.67 9.98 2.88
C ALA A 17 -10.50 9.97 4.17
N GLN A 18 -11.73 9.47 4.10
CA GLN A 18 -12.61 9.35 5.27
C GLN A 18 -12.01 8.48 6.39
N HIS A 19 -11.27 7.43 6.02
CA HIS A 19 -10.75 6.45 6.98
C HIS A 19 -9.29 6.74 7.38
N TYR A 20 -8.49 7.26 6.46
CA TYR A 20 -7.04 7.37 6.59
C TYR A 20 -6.49 8.81 6.43
N GLY A 21 -7.33 9.78 6.06
CA GLY A 21 -6.88 11.14 5.78
C GLY A 21 -6.43 11.92 7.02
N ASN A 22 -6.99 11.62 8.19
CA ASN A 22 -6.56 12.25 9.43
C ASN A 22 -5.25 11.64 9.94
N PRO A 23 -4.27 12.46 10.37
CA PRO A 23 -3.04 11.95 10.98
C PRO A 23 -3.33 11.30 12.35
N PRO A 24 -2.63 10.22 12.72
CA PRO A 24 -2.73 9.66 14.06
C PRO A 24 -1.93 10.49 15.08
N ASP A 25 -2.19 10.29 16.37
CA ASP A 25 -1.29 10.73 17.44
C ASP A 25 -0.07 9.80 17.49
N GLY A 26 0.84 9.93 16.51
CA GLY A 26 2.06 9.13 16.40
C GLY A 26 2.39 8.72 14.96
N ILE A 27 2.91 7.50 14.80
CA ILE A 27 3.32 6.94 13.50
C ILE A 27 2.31 5.90 13.06
N ARG A 28 1.83 6.01 11.82
CA ARG A 28 1.06 4.94 11.17
C ARG A 28 2.00 3.93 10.54
N VAL A 29 1.72 2.65 10.75
CA VAL A 29 2.39 1.53 10.07
C VAL A 29 1.40 0.86 9.14
N ASN A 30 1.79 0.64 7.88
CA ASN A 30 1.02 -0.11 6.90
C ASN A 30 1.85 -1.28 6.37
N MET A 31 1.33 -2.50 6.51
CA MET A 31 2.00 -3.75 6.16
C MET A 31 0.97 -4.75 5.63
N ILE A 32 1.45 -5.73 4.86
CA ILE A 32 0.66 -6.88 4.40
C ILE A 32 1.28 -8.17 4.92
N ALA A 33 0.46 -9.17 5.20
CA ALA A 33 0.90 -10.50 5.60
C ALA A 33 -0.03 -11.57 5.00
N SER A 34 0.51 -12.76 4.75
CA SER A 34 -0.29 -13.94 4.47
C SER A 34 -1.12 -14.37 5.70
N LEU A 35 -2.06 -15.29 5.48
CA LEU A 35 -2.91 -15.81 6.56
C LEU A 35 -2.12 -16.51 7.68
N ASP A 36 -0.98 -17.11 7.35
CA ASP A 36 -0.04 -17.72 8.29
C ASP A 36 1.02 -16.74 8.83
N GLY A 37 0.91 -15.45 8.50
CA GLY A 37 1.74 -14.38 9.07
C GLY A 37 3.06 -14.11 8.34
N ALA A 38 3.28 -14.71 7.16
CA ALA A 38 4.46 -14.40 6.35
C ALA A 38 4.34 -13.01 5.71
N ALA A 39 5.38 -12.20 5.85
CA ALA A 39 5.43 -10.85 5.27
C ALA A 39 5.84 -10.84 3.80
N ALA A 40 6.34 -11.96 3.26
CA ALA A 40 6.85 -12.05 1.90
C ALA A 40 6.86 -13.50 1.39
N PHE A 41 6.74 -13.66 0.07
CA PHE A 41 6.99 -14.92 -0.63
C PHE A 41 8.21 -14.76 -1.54
N GLY A 42 9.21 -15.63 -1.38
CA GLY A 42 10.46 -15.52 -2.14
C GLY A 42 11.23 -14.22 -1.90
N GLY A 43 11.04 -13.59 -0.73
CA GLY A 43 11.67 -12.32 -0.37
C GLY A 43 10.99 -11.07 -0.94
N LEU A 44 9.85 -11.23 -1.62
CA LEU A 44 9.06 -10.14 -2.18
C LEU A 44 7.68 -10.07 -1.52
N THR A 45 7.18 -8.85 -1.30
CA THR A 45 5.82 -8.59 -0.81
C THR A 45 4.81 -8.59 -1.95
N GLY A 46 5.24 -8.30 -3.18
CA GLY A 46 4.39 -8.24 -4.37
C GLY A 46 3.42 -9.43 -4.55
N PRO A 47 3.83 -10.69 -4.32
CA PRO A 47 2.93 -11.84 -4.44
C PRO A 47 1.78 -11.89 -3.42
N LEU A 48 1.85 -11.11 -2.32
CA LEU A 48 0.77 -10.99 -1.33
C LEU A 48 -0.25 -9.90 -1.70
N SER A 49 0.14 -8.98 -2.58
CA SER A 49 -0.58 -7.74 -2.86
C SER A 49 -1.50 -7.88 -4.07
N ASP A 50 -2.44 -6.95 -4.19
CA ASP A 50 -3.34 -6.81 -5.32
C ASP A 50 -3.50 -5.32 -5.70
N PRO A 51 -4.18 -4.98 -6.80
CA PRO A 51 -4.37 -3.59 -7.19
C PRO A 51 -5.08 -2.72 -6.13
N CYS A 52 -5.95 -3.32 -5.31
CA CYS A 52 -6.66 -2.60 -4.24
C CYS A 52 -5.70 -2.23 -3.10
N ASP A 53 -4.90 -3.19 -2.64
CA ASP A 53 -3.84 -2.99 -1.64
C ASP A 53 -2.84 -1.92 -2.11
N GLN A 54 -2.42 -1.96 -3.38
CA GLN A 54 -1.50 -0.95 -3.92
C GLN A 54 -2.12 0.45 -3.97
N ASN A 55 -3.41 0.57 -4.32
CA ASN A 55 -4.11 1.85 -4.29
C ASN A 55 -4.22 2.40 -2.86
N LEU A 56 -4.48 1.54 -1.86
CA LEU A 56 -4.49 1.90 -0.46
C LEU A 56 -3.09 2.37 0.02
N LEU A 57 -2.04 1.62 -0.34
CA LEU A 57 -0.65 1.97 -0.04
C LEU A 57 -0.30 3.36 -0.61
N LEU A 58 -0.61 3.61 -1.88
CA LEU A 58 -0.32 4.89 -2.53
C LEU A 58 -1.16 6.03 -1.92
N GLY A 59 -2.44 5.80 -1.65
CA GLY A 59 -3.32 6.78 -1.01
C GLY A 59 -2.80 7.20 0.36
N MET A 60 -2.45 6.23 1.22
CA MET A 60 -1.89 6.54 2.54
C MET A 60 -0.53 7.24 2.49
N ARG A 61 0.31 6.97 1.49
CA ARG A 61 1.55 7.73 1.26
C ARG A 61 1.27 9.18 0.87
N GLY A 62 0.18 9.44 0.15
CA GLY A 62 -0.26 10.79 -0.19
C GLY A 62 -0.74 11.60 1.02
N TYR A 63 -1.22 10.95 2.07
CA TYR A 63 -1.66 11.60 3.31
C TYR A 63 -0.54 11.76 4.35
N ALA A 64 0.65 11.18 4.12
CA ALA A 64 1.76 11.24 5.05
C ALA A 64 2.67 12.43 4.73
N ASP A 65 3.10 13.17 5.74
CA ASP A 65 4.12 14.22 5.58
C ASP A 65 5.49 13.64 5.20
N ALA A 66 5.80 12.45 5.71
CA ALA A 66 7.01 11.71 5.40
C ALA A 66 6.77 10.20 5.41
N VAL A 67 7.51 9.48 4.57
CA VAL A 67 7.46 8.01 4.51
C VAL A 67 8.81 7.45 4.93
N LEU A 68 8.82 6.71 6.03
CA LEU A 68 9.98 5.92 6.46
C LEU A 68 9.89 4.51 5.85
N VAL A 69 10.95 4.08 5.18
CA VAL A 69 11.02 2.75 4.57
C VAL A 69 12.40 2.13 4.77
N GLY A 70 12.44 0.83 5.06
CA GLY A 70 13.68 0.08 5.17
C GLY A 70 14.42 0.00 3.82
N ALA A 71 15.72 0.29 3.82
CA ALA A 71 16.52 0.29 2.60
C ALA A 71 16.58 -1.08 1.89
N GLY A 72 16.42 -2.18 2.64
CA GLY A 72 16.30 -3.53 2.08
C GLY A 72 15.07 -3.68 1.19
N THR A 73 13.90 -3.25 1.68
CA THR A 73 12.64 -3.25 0.93
C THR A 73 12.73 -2.36 -0.31
N VAL A 74 13.30 -1.16 -0.18
CA VAL A 74 13.51 -0.24 -1.33
C VAL A 74 14.24 -0.94 -2.47
N ARG A 75 15.29 -1.70 -2.16
CA ARG A 75 16.08 -2.42 -3.18
C ARG A 75 15.35 -3.64 -3.72
N ALA A 76 14.75 -4.46 -2.85
CA ALA A 76 14.07 -5.69 -3.23
C ALA A 76 12.85 -5.41 -4.11
N GLU A 77 12.03 -4.43 -3.71
CA GLU A 77 10.78 -4.04 -4.40
C GLU A 77 11.00 -2.97 -5.48
N ARG A 78 12.26 -2.56 -5.71
CA ARG A 78 12.65 -1.57 -6.73
C ARG A 78 11.86 -0.27 -6.63
N TYR A 79 11.72 0.27 -5.43
CA TYR A 79 11.00 1.52 -5.22
C TYR A 79 11.67 2.66 -5.99
N GLY A 80 10.84 3.40 -6.73
CA GLY A 80 11.25 4.56 -7.51
C GLY A 80 10.96 5.89 -6.80
N PRO A 81 11.38 7.00 -7.41
CA PRO A 81 11.05 8.34 -6.90
C PRO A 81 9.53 8.55 -6.87
N VAL A 82 9.08 9.32 -5.87
CA VAL A 82 7.69 9.78 -5.80
C VAL A 82 7.39 10.65 -7.01
N ARG A 83 6.28 10.37 -7.68
CA ARG A 83 5.79 11.15 -8.80
C ARG A 83 4.48 11.82 -8.39
N PHE A 84 4.47 13.14 -8.41
CA PHE A 84 3.24 13.91 -8.27
C PHE A 84 2.65 14.10 -9.66
N THR A 85 1.36 13.83 -9.82
CA THR A 85 0.64 14.34 -10.99
C THR A 85 0.40 15.84 -10.75
N ALA A 86 0.64 16.67 -11.77
CA ALA A 86 0.24 18.07 -11.68
C ALA A 86 -1.29 18.15 -11.50
N ALA A 87 -1.73 19.15 -10.73
CA ALA A 87 -3.15 19.46 -10.53
C ALA A 87 -3.80 19.99 -11.81
#